data_AF-A0A8S2P908-F1
#
_entry.id   AF-A0A8S2P908-F1
#
_cell.length_a   1.000
_cell.length_b   1.000
_cell.length_c   1.000
_cell.angle_alpha   90.00
_cell.angle_beta   90.00
_cell.angle_gamma   90.00
#
_symmetry.space_group_name_H-M   'P 1'
#
loop_
_entity.id
_entity.type
_entity.pdbx_description
1 polymer ?
#
loop_
_entity_poly.entity_id
_entity_poly.type
_entity_poly.pdbx_seq_one_letter_code
_entity_poly.pdbx_strand_id
1 'polypeptide(L)'
;MFARIFLISVPQHPKETKYSNITDVCTEHETLKNCIERELPSLKFNLFTNQTLKSIRSLPSSIQDEGNRSAYFSYILFVDLLKQMPQIKQAKEIMLNKCKDYYRRDKSELEKIELFRNTYTSVTAVSWYTRDSFVYRLVNQAFRTEDVALWYLFRFFIIDLCTQLENIYKEQIFESHLTLYCGQAHMPIKEFDNTKANIDGLISTNGFLSTSKDRENALQFVLGASDTENFKVVLYRALSKAQPLQSHYET
;
A
#
# COMPACT_ATOMS: atom_id res chain seq x y z
N MET A 1 -6.96 13.82 -16.31
CA MET A 1 -7.23 13.48 -14.90
C MET A 1 -8.37 12.47 -14.91
N PHE A 2 -8.07 11.18 -14.89
CA PHE A 2 -9.09 10.12 -14.92
C PHE A 2 -8.79 9.14 -13.80
N ALA A 3 -9.41 9.36 -12.64
CA ALA A 3 -9.58 8.33 -11.63
C ALA A 3 -11.04 7.92 -11.73
N ARG A 4 -11.29 6.70 -12.22
CA ARG A 4 -12.61 6.08 -12.21
C ARG A 4 -12.83 5.57 -10.78
N ILE A 5 -13.81 6.15 -10.11
CA ILE A 5 -14.17 5.78 -8.75
C ILE A 5 -15.11 4.58 -8.84
N PHE A 6 -14.71 3.46 -8.24
CA PHE A 6 -15.61 2.33 -7.99
C PHE A 6 -16.21 2.52 -6.59
N LEU A 7 -17.53 2.76 -6.53
CA LEU A 7 -18.25 2.85 -5.26
C LEU A 7 -18.75 1.46 -4.87
N ILE A 8 -18.46 1.07 -3.63
CA ILE A 8 -19.11 -0.06 -2.94
C ILE A 8 -20.18 0.57 -2.06
N SER A 9 -21.45 0.42 -2.45
CA SER A 9 -22.58 1.00 -1.72
C SER A 9 -23.06 0.06 -0.61
N VAL A 10 -23.29 0.62 0.58
CA VAL A 10 -24.21 0.09 1.60
C VAL A 10 -25.66 0.28 1.08
N PRO A 11 -26.65 -0.56 1.45
CA PRO A 11 -27.81 -0.87 0.60
C PRO A 11 -28.85 0.23 0.29
N GLN A 12 -28.64 1.49 0.66
CA GLN A 12 -29.68 2.52 0.50
C GLN A 12 -29.10 3.86 0.05
N HIS A 13 -28.87 4.02 -1.25
CA HIS A 13 -29.00 5.34 -1.89
C HIS A 13 -29.59 5.20 -3.30
N PRO A 14 -30.52 6.09 -3.71
CA PRO A 14 -31.11 6.07 -5.03
C PRO A 14 -30.06 6.44 -6.09
N LYS A 15 -30.17 5.83 -7.27
CA LYS A 15 -29.35 6.11 -8.45
C LYS A 15 -29.48 7.59 -8.84
N GLU A 16 -28.64 8.46 -8.29
CA GLU A 16 -28.61 9.87 -8.69
C GLU A 16 -27.58 10.11 -9.80
N THR A 17 -28.09 10.65 -10.90
CA THR A 17 -27.46 11.14 -12.14
C THR A 17 -26.44 12.28 -11.95
N LYS A 18 -25.85 12.44 -10.76
CA LYS A 18 -25.09 13.64 -10.38
C LYS A 18 -23.59 13.60 -10.70
N TYR A 19 -23.05 12.47 -11.14
CA TYR A 19 -21.61 12.30 -11.31
C TYR A 19 -21.23 11.80 -12.70
N SER A 20 -20.75 12.72 -13.55
CA SER A 20 -20.35 12.44 -14.94
C SER A 20 -19.15 11.50 -15.10
N ASN A 21 -18.43 11.22 -14.00
CA ASN A 21 -17.19 10.45 -14.00
C ASN A 21 -17.36 9.04 -13.41
N ILE A 22 -18.57 8.66 -12.99
CA ILE A 22 -18.87 7.32 -12.50
C ILE A 22 -19.12 6.42 -13.70
N THR A 23 -18.31 5.36 -13.84
CA THR A 23 -18.45 4.38 -14.93
C THR A 23 -19.48 3.32 -14.58
N ASP A 24 -19.48 2.82 -13.35
CA ASP A 24 -20.41 1.80 -12.85
C ASP A 24 -20.57 1.92 -11.32
N VAL A 25 -21.70 1.42 -10.79
CA VAL A 25 -21.94 1.25 -9.35
C VAL A 25 -22.07 -0.23 -9.06
N CYS A 26 -21.16 -0.77 -8.24
CA CYS A 26 -21.10 -2.20 -7.94
C CYS A 26 -21.51 -2.43 -6.49
N THR A 27 -22.54 -3.24 -6.28
CA THR A 27 -23.02 -3.62 -4.93
C THR A 27 -22.59 -5.03 -4.52
N GLU A 28 -22.01 -5.79 -5.45
CA GLU A 28 -21.57 -7.18 -5.23
C GLU A 28 -20.09 -7.33 -5.58
N HIS A 29 -19.41 -8.20 -4.85
CA HIS A 29 -17.97 -8.46 -5.03
C HIS A 29 -17.62 -8.87 -6.47
N GLU A 30 -18.40 -9.77 -7.07
CA GLU A 30 -18.15 -10.30 -8.40
C GLU A 30 -18.34 -9.25 -9.50
N THR A 31 -19.37 -8.42 -9.38
CA THR A 31 -19.62 -7.32 -10.33
C THR A 31 -18.52 -6.27 -10.27
N LEU A 32 -18.02 -5.96 -9.07
CA LEU A 32 -16.88 -5.08 -8.87
C LEU A 32 -15.61 -5.64 -9.52
N LYS A 33 -15.31 -6.93 -9.27
CA LYS A 33 -14.16 -7.61 -9.87
C LYS A 33 -14.20 -7.52 -11.40
N ASN A 34 -15.32 -7.89 -12.01
CA ASN A 34 -15.48 -7.87 -13.47
C ASN A 34 -15.32 -6.46 -14.06
N CYS A 35 -15.88 -5.43 -13.40
CA CYS A 35 -15.71 -4.04 -13.85
C CYS A 35 -14.24 -3.61 -13.78
N ILE A 36 -13.56 -3.94 -12.68
CA ILE A 36 -12.16 -3.60 -12.49
C ILE A 36 -11.27 -4.32 -13.51
N GLU A 37 -11.51 -5.61 -13.77
CA GLU A 37 -10.78 -6.39 -14.78
C GLU A 37 -10.98 -5.84 -16.19
N ARG A 38 -12.17 -5.30 -16.50
CA ARG A 38 -12.46 -4.65 -17.79
C ARG A 38 -11.74 -3.30 -17.93
N GLU A 39 -11.75 -2.47 -16.90
CA GLU A 39 -11.31 -1.08 -17.01
C GLU A 39 -9.81 -0.88 -16.71
N LEU A 40 -9.23 -1.59 -15.74
CA LEU A 40 -7.84 -1.38 -15.30
C LEU A 40 -6.77 -1.62 -16.39
N PRO A 41 -6.90 -2.60 -17.30
CA PRO A 41 -5.93 -2.81 -18.37
C PRO A 41 -5.79 -1.60 -19.32
N SER A 42 -6.83 -0.77 -19.42
CA SER A 42 -6.83 0.43 -20.28
C SER A 42 -6.15 1.65 -19.64
N LEU A 43 -5.76 1.56 -18.37
CA LEU A 43 -5.16 2.68 -17.64
C LEU A 43 -3.78 3.03 -18.19
N LYS A 44 -3.57 4.33 -18.38
CA LYS A 44 -2.24 4.87 -18.66
C LYS A 44 -1.49 5.04 -17.35
N PHE A 45 -0.41 4.28 -17.18
CA PHE A 45 0.48 4.42 -16.03
C PHE A 45 1.52 5.52 -16.27
N ASN A 46 1.45 6.57 -15.45
CA ASN A 46 2.48 7.60 -15.33
C ASN A 46 3.07 7.51 -13.92
N LEU A 47 4.36 7.19 -13.83
CA LEU A 47 5.04 7.09 -12.54
C LEU A 47 5.35 8.50 -11.99
N PHE A 48 4.67 8.85 -10.90
CA PHE A 48 5.06 9.89 -9.94
C PHE A 48 5.31 11.30 -10.50
N THR A 49 4.56 11.72 -11.52
CA THR A 49 4.81 12.98 -12.24
C THR A 49 4.51 14.26 -11.45
N ASN A 50 3.80 14.20 -10.31
CA ASN A 50 3.61 15.25 -9.29
C ASN A 50 2.53 14.78 -8.29
N GLN A 51 2.90 14.20 -7.16
CA GLN A 51 1.92 13.65 -6.21
C GLN A 51 2.26 14.00 -4.76
N THR A 52 1.23 14.31 -3.99
CA THR A 52 1.29 14.34 -2.53
C THR A 52 1.44 12.91 -2.01
N LEU A 53 2.47 12.68 -1.21
CA LEU A 53 2.70 11.39 -0.56
C LEU A 53 2.06 11.43 0.82
N LYS A 54 1.23 10.43 1.13
CA LYS A 54 0.64 10.21 2.45
C LYS A 54 1.15 8.89 3.01
N SER A 55 1.86 8.92 4.13
CA SER A 55 2.39 7.70 4.77
C SER A 55 1.39 7.07 5.73
N ILE A 56 0.75 7.89 6.55
CA ILE A 56 -0.28 7.47 7.50
C ILE A 56 -1.47 8.41 7.41
N ARG A 57 -2.57 7.93 7.97
CA ARG A 57 -3.84 8.63 7.94
C ARG A 57 -4.60 8.36 9.23
N SER A 58 -4.96 9.45 9.90
CA SER A 58 -5.82 9.41 11.07
C SER A 58 -7.21 8.89 10.66
N LEU A 59 -7.76 8.00 11.49
CA LEU A 59 -9.13 7.53 11.39
C LEU A 59 -9.88 8.09 12.60
N PRO A 60 -10.26 9.37 12.59
CA PRO A 60 -10.95 9.97 13.72
C PRO A 60 -12.31 9.29 13.91
N SER A 61 -12.76 9.25 15.16
CA SER A 61 -14.03 8.64 15.56
C SER A 61 -15.26 9.49 15.19
N SER A 62 -15.07 10.72 14.73
CA SER A 62 -16.17 11.62 14.33
C SER A 62 -16.67 11.32 12.91
N ILE A 63 -17.97 11.53 12.69
CA ILE A 63 -18.66 11.28 11.40
C ILE A 63 -18.16 12.22 10.30
N GLN A 64 -17.62 13.40 10.63
CA GLN A 64 -17.25 14.43 9.67
C GLN A 64 -16.02 14.11 8.79
N ASP A 65 -15.32 13.00 9.03
CA ASP A 65 -14.14 12.59 8.25
C ASP A 65 -14.32 11.19 7.61
N GLU A 66 -15.52 10.92 7.07
CA GLU A 66 -15.86 9.70 6.32
C GLU A 66 -14.87 9.38 5.19
N GLY A 67 -14.29 10.40 4.55
CA GLY A 67 -13.36 10.24 3.43
C GLY A 67 -12.14 9.38 3.78
N ASN A 68 -11.60 9.56 4.99
CA ASN A 68 -10.50 8.71 5.46
C ASN A 68 -10.99 7.27 5.61
N ARG A 69 -11.98 6.96 6.46
CA ARG A 69 -12.46 5.58 6.65
C ARG A 69 -12.77 4.86 5.32
N SER A 70 -13.50 5.51 4.42
CA SER A 70 -13.82 4.96 3.10
C SER A 70 -12.58 4.60 2.29
N ALA A 71 -11.56 5.46 2.27
CA ALA A 71 -10.30 5.16 1.57
C ALA A 71 -9.55 3.95 2.16
N TYR A 72 -9.72 3.63 3.46
CA TYR A 72 -9.07 2.44 4.05
C TYR A 72 -9.78 1.17 3.60
N PHE A 73 -11.11 1.17 3.68
CA PHE A 73 -11.90 0.04 3.19
C PHE A 73 -11.67 -0.19 1.70
N SER A 74 -11.63 0.87 0.89
CA SER A 74 -11.27 0.76 -0.53
C SER A 74 -9.89 0.14 -0.75
N TYR A 75 -8.89 0.48 0.07
CA TYR A 75 -7.56 -0.12 -0.01
C TYR A 75 -7.58 -1.63 0.29
N ILE A 76 -8.20 -2.03 1.40
CA ILE A 76 -8.28 -3.45 1.80
C ILE A 76 -9.03 -4.27 0.74
N LEU A 77 -10.18 -3.77 0.30
CA LEU A 77 -10.99 -4.42 -0.74
C LEU A 77 -10.21 -4.52 -2.06
N PHE A 78 -9.44 -3.50 -2.41
CA PHE A 78 -8.62 -3.53 -3.61
C PHE A 78 -7.53 -4.60 -3.55
N VAL A 79 -6.84 -4.73 -2.41
CA VAL A 79 -5.83 -5.80 -2.23
C VAL A 79 -6.47 -7.19 -2.35
N ASP A 80 -7.65 -7.39 -1.75
CA ASP A 80 -8.37 -8.66 -1.83
C ASP A 80 -8.84 -8.98 -3.25
N LEU A 81 -9.27 -7.96 -4.01
CA LEU A 81 -9.63 -8.10 -5.41
C LEU A 81 -8.42 -8.43 -6.28
N LEU A 82 -7.28 -7.76 -6.04
CA LEU A 82 -6.04 -8.02 -6.76
C LEU A 82 -5.62 -9.49 -6.64
N LYS A 83 -5.71 -10.07 -5.43
CA LYS A 83 -5.38 -11.49 -5.19
C LYS A 83 -6.24 -12.47 -5.98
N GLN A 84 -7.46 -12.08 -6.34
CA GLN A 84 -8.40 -12.92 -7.09
C GLN A 84 -8.25 -12.79 -8.61
N MET A 85 -7.41 -11.86 -9.07
CA MET A 85 -7.10 -11.68 -10.49
C MET A 85 -6.04 -12.69 -10.96
N PRO A 86 -6.13 -13.17 -12.20
CA PRO A 86 -5.14 -14.09 -12.75
C PRO A 86 -3.75 -13.46 -12.77
N GLN A 87 -2.75 -14.18 -12.23
CA GLN A 87 -1.34 -13.80 -12.30
C GLN A 87 -0.77 -14.11 -13.68
N ILE A 88 -0.90 -13.15 -14.59
CA ILE A 88 -0.40 -13.32 -15.96
C ILE A 88 1.08 -12.89 -16.00
N LYS A 89 1.96 -13.69 -16.62
CA LYS A 89 3.38 -13.34 -16.88
C LYS A 89 3.55 -11.94 -17.50
N GLN A 90 2.57 -11.51 -18.29
CA GLN A 90 2.50 -10.18 -18.90
C GLN A 90 2.50 -9.05 -17.86
N ALA A 91 1.93 -9.25 -16.66
CA ALA A 91 1.90 -8.23 -15.60
C ALA A 91 3.32 -7.90 -15.10
N LYS A 92 4.17 -8.92 -14.90
CA LYS A 92 5.59 -8.74 -14.55
C LYS A 92 6.29 -7.90 -15.61
N GLU A 93 6.12 -8.24 -16.88
CA GLU A 93 6.78 -7.55 -17.98
C GLU A 93 6.35 -6.09 -18.13
N ILE A 94 5.04 -5.81 -18.04
CA ILE A 94 4.50 -4.44 -18.04
C ILE A 94 5.09 -3.62 -16.88
N MET A 95 5.10 -4.19 -15.67
CA MET A 95 5.66 -3.55 -14.49
C MET A 95 7.15 -3.21 -14.69
N LEU A 96 7.96 -4.18 -15.12
CA LEU A 96 9.40 -3.99 -15.28
C LEU A 96 9.73 -2.99 -16.39
N ASN A 97 8.98 -2.98 -17.50
CA ASN A 97 9.18 -1.99 -18.56
C ASN A 97 8.89 -0.57 -18.08
N LYS A 98 7.83 -0.37 -17.29
CA LYS A 98 7.56 0.93 -16.66
C LYS A 98 8.63 1.34 -15.67
N CYS A 99 9.17 0.40 -14.88
CA CYS A 99 10.29 0.67 -13.98
C CYS A 99 11.56 1.07 -14.75
N LYS A 100 11.87 0.39 -15.86
CA LYS A 100 13.00 0.75 -16.75
C LYS A 100 12.85 2.15 -17.31
N ASP A 101 11.66 2.51 -17.79
CA ASP A 101 11.40 3.84 -18.33
C ASP A 101 11.61 4.94 -17.28
N TYR A 102 11.18 4.69 -16.03
CA TYR A 102 11.37 5.60 -14.91
C TYR A 102 12.85 5.77 -14.54
N TYR A 103 13.59 4.66 -14.46
CA TYR A 103 15.03 4.64 -14.15
C TYR A 103 15.94 4.72 -15.38
N ARG A 104 15.45 5.19 -16.54
CA ARG A 104 16.19 5.16 -17.82
C ARG A 104 17.56 5.85 -17.80
N ARG A 105 17.83 6.70 -16.81
CA ARG A 105 19.10 7.42 -16.62
C ARG A 105 19.96 6.87 -15.48
N ASP A 106 19.48 5.88 -14.74
CA ASP A 106 20.17 5.27 -13.60
C ASP A 106 20.61 3.84 -13.95
N LYS A 107 21.88 3.70 -14.32
CA LYS A 107 22.45 2.40 -14.72
C LYS A 107 22.39 1.36 -13.59
N SER A 108 22.62 1.78 -12.35
CA SER A 108 22.62 0.88 -11.20
C SER A 108 21.22 0.29 -10.98
N GLU A 109 20.19 1.12 -11.08
CA GLU A 109 18.82 0.66 -10.96
C GLU A 109 18.36 -0.21 -12.14
N LEU A 110 18.82 0.09 -13.36
CA LEU A 110 18.57 -0.76 -14.53
C LEU A 110 19.18 -2.17 -14.35
N GLU A 111 20.38 -2.28 -13.78
CA GLU A 111 21.00 -3.57 -13.46
C GLU A 111 20.20 -4.35 -12.39
N LYS A 112 19.74 -3.67 -11.34
CA LYS A 112 18.86 -4.29 -10.31
C LYS A 112 17.54 -4.77 -10.91
N ILE A 113 16.98 -4.03 -11.87
CA ILE A 113 15.75 -4.43 -12.60
C ILE A 113 16.00 -5.70 -13.43
N GLU A 114 17.12 -5.81 -14.12
CA GLU A 114 17.44 -7.02 -14.90
C GLU A 114 17.77 -8.22 -14.01
N LEU A 115 18.45 -8.00 -12.89
CA LEU A 115 18.65 -9.04 -11.88
C LEU A 115 17.30 -9.57 -11.39
N PHE A 116 16.39 -8.69 -10.98
CA PHE A 116 15.04 -9.05 -10.60
C PHE A 116 14.31 -9.82 -11.71
N ARG A 117 14.38 -9.33 -12.95
CA ARG A 117 13.74 -9.99 -14.10
C ARG A 117 14.15 -11.45 -14.21
N ASN A 118 15.44 -11.75 -14.05
CA ASN A 118 16.02 -13.06 -14.29
C ASN A 118 15.96 -14.00 -13.09
N THR A 119 16.02 -13.48 -11.85
CA THR A 119 16.16 -14.32 -10.65
C THR A 119 14.94 -14.30 -9.74
N TYR A 120 13.98 -13.41 -9.97
CA TYR A 120 12.80 -13.30 -9.10
C TYR A 120 11.90 -14.53 -9.15
N THR A 121 11.53 -15.00 -7.96
CA THR A 121 10.46 -15.98 -7.72
C THR A 121 9.56 -15.48 -6.59
N SER A 122 8.30 -15.95 -6.53
CA SER A 122 7.33 -15.50 -5.53
C SER A 122 7.79 -15.75 -4.08
N VAL A 123 8.55 -16.83 -3.84
CA VAL A 123 9.16 -17.14 -2.52
C VAL A 123 10.29 -16.19 -2.12
N THR A 124 10.71 -15.27 -2.99
CA THR A 124 11.73 -14.27 -2.71
C THR A 124 11.17 -12.85 -2.56
N ALA A 125 9.85 -12.67 -2.61
CA ALA A 125 9.20 -11.36 -2.58
C ALA A 125 9.59 -10.50 -1.36
N VAL A 126 9.51 -11.06 -0.14
CA VAL A 126 9.92 -10.39 1.10
C VAL A 126 11.41 -10.03 1.07
N SER A 127 12.26 -10.92 0.56
CA SER A 127 13.70 -10.64 0.42
C SER A 127 13.95 -9.48 -0.55
N TRP A 128 13.21 -9.38 -1.65
CA TRP A 128 13.33 -8.24 -2.58
C TRP A 128 12.78 -6.94 -1.99
N TYR A 129 11.69 -7.04 -1.21
CA TYR A 129 11.05 -5.90 -0.56
C TYR A 129 11.88 -5.34 0.61
N THR A 130 12.70 -6.14 1.27
CA THR A 130 13.52 -5.70 2.43
C THR A 130 14.93 -5.24 2.05
N ARG A 131 15.36 -5.46 0.81
CA ARG A 131 16.65 -4.98 0.28
C ARG A 131 16.51 -3.59 -0.33
N ASP A 132 17.61 -2.88 -0.46
CA ASP A 132 17.68 -1.63 -1.22
C ASP A 132 17.47 -1.89 -2.73
N SER A 133 16.21 -1.87 -3.16
CA SER A 133 15.78 -2.24 -4.50
C SER A 133 14.77 -1.24 -5.08
N PHE A 134 14.71 -1.17 -6.41
CA PHE A 134 13.68 -0.40 -7.11
C PHE A 134 12.27 -0.81 -6.67
N VAL A 135 12.04 -2.11 -6.44
CA VAL A 135 10.71 -2.61 -6.13
C VAL A 135 10.26 -2.17 -4.75
N TYR A 136 11.14 -2.20 -3.74
CA TYR A 136 10.84 -1.64 -2.42
C TYR A 136 10.42 -0.17 -2.51
N ARG A 137 11.21 0.66 -3.22
CA ARG A 137 10.96 2.10 -3.32
C ARG A 137 9.70 2.42 -4.11
N LEU A 138 9.57 1.88 -5.32
CA LEU A 138 8.45 2.20 -6.21
C LEU A 138 7.12 1.66 -5.69
N VAL A 139 7.10 0.47 -5.07
CA VAL A 139 5.87 -0.09 -4.47
C VAL A 139 5.42 0.74 -3.28
N ASN A 140 6.33 1.12 -2.37
CA ASN A 140 5.98 2.00 -1.25
C ASN A 140 5.55 3.38 -1.70
N GLN A 141 6.17 3.91 -2.75
CA GLN A 141 5.76 5.17 -3.31
C GLN A 141 4.36 5.07 -3.94
N ALA A 142 4.06 3.98 -4.66
CA ALA A 142 2.72 3.73 -5.20
C ALA A 142 1.63 3.66 -4.12
N PHE A 143 1.92 3.05 -2.97
CA PHE A 143 0.98 3.07 -1.85
C PHE A 143 0.75 4.47 -1.30
N ARG A 144 1.81 5.26 -1.15
CA ARG A 144 1.74 6.63 -0.60
C ARG A 144 1.01 7.61 -1.51
N THR A 145 0.87 7.31 -2.80
CA THR A 145 0.17 8.17 -3.75
C THR A 145 -1.33 7.90 -3.80
N GLU A 146 -1.80 6.82 -3.17
CA GLU A 146 -3.20 6.36 -3.22
C GLU A 146 -3.71 6.19 -4.66
N ASP A 147 -2.79 5.92 -5.60
CA ASP A 147 -3.09 5.78 -7.02
C ASP A 147 -3.32 4.32 -7.37
N VAL A 148 -4.60 3.97 -7.50
CA VAL A 148 -5.06 2.61 -7.83
C VAL A 148 -4.46 2.11 -9.15
N ALA A 149 -4.16 3.00 -10.11
CA ALA A 149 -3.48 2.61 -11.35
C ALA A 149 -2.07 2.07 -11.05
N LEU A 150 -1.35 2.71 -10.12
CA LEU A 150 -0.03 2.26 -9.71
C LEU A 150 -0.10 0.97 -8.89
N TRP A 151 -1.09 0.81 -8.02
CA TRP A 151 -1.30 -0.45 -7.30
C TRP A 151 -1.56 -1.61 -8.29
N TYR A 152 -2.36 -1.36 -9.33
CA TYR A 152 -2.55 -2.34 -10.40
C TYR A 152 -1.27 -2.60 -11.21
N LEU A 153 -0.48 -1.58 -11.53
CA LEU A 153 0.80 -1.76 -12.21
C LEU A 153 1.73 -2.69 -11.42
N PHE A 154 1.79 -2.51 -10.10
CA PHE A 154 2.63 -3.31 -9.19
C PHE A 154 1.96 -4.60 -8.68
N ARG A 155 0.74 -4.93 -9.14
CA ARG A 155 -0.05 -6.06 -8.62
C ARG A 155 0.70 -7.39 -8.60
N PHE A 156 1.51 -7.64 -9.63
CA PHE A 156 2.33 -8.86 -9.74
C PHE A 156 3.18 -9.07 -8.47
N PHE A 157 3.87 -8.02 -8.03
CA PHE A 157 4.72 -8.10 -6.85
C PHE A 157 3.95 -7.96 -5.53
N ILE A 158 2.93 -7.10 -5.49
CA ILE A 158 2.11 -6.88 -4.28
C ILE A 158 1.45 -8.18 -3.83
N ILE A 159 0.92 -8.96 -4.78
CA ILE A 159 0.23 -10.22 -4.48
C ILE A 159 1.21 -11.25 -3.93
N ASP A 160 2.34 -11.47 -4.60
CA ASP A 160 3.39 -12.38 -4.11
C ASP A 160 3.88 -11.97 -2.71
N LEU A 161 4.06 -10.66 -2.48
CA LEU A 161 4.49 -10.13 -1.18
C LEU A 161 3.43 -10.40 -0.09
N CYS A 162 2.15 -10.11 -0.36
CA CYS A 162 1.05 -10.42 0.56
C CYS A 162 1.00 -11.92 0.88
N THR A 163 1.01 -12.77 -0.15
CA THR A 163 0.94 -14.23 0.02
C THR A 163 2.12 -14.75 0.82
N GLN A 164 3.35 -14.27 0.56
CA GLN A 164 4.51 -14.69 1.34
C GLN A 164 4.43 -14.22 2.80
N LEU A 165 3.99 -12.98 3.06
CA LEU A 165 3.81 -12.47 4.42
C LEU A 165 2.75 -13.27 5.20
N GLU A 166 1.64 -13.63 4.56
CA GLU A 166 0.59 -14.46 5.16
C GLU A 166 1.09 -15.87 5.52
N ASN A 167 1.91 -16.47 4.65
CA ASN A 167 2.50 -17.78 4.94
C ASN A 167 3.49 -17.70 6.11
N ILE A 168 4.37 -16.69 6.13
CA ILE A 168 5.27 -16.45 7.26
C ILE A 168 4.48 -16.24 8.55
N TYR A 169 3.40 -15.46 8.50
CA TYR A 169 2.54 -15.19 9.66
C TYR A 169 1.90 -16.47 10.21
N LYS A 170 1.41 -17.37 9.34
CA LYS A 170 0.83 -18.66 9.76
C LYS A 170 1.83 -19.57 10.46
N GLU A 171 3.10 -19.51 10.06
CA GLU A 171 4.19 -20.33 10.61
C GLU A 171 4.82 -19.70 11.86
N GLN A 172 4.53 -18.41 12.13
CA GLN A 172 5.19 -17.67 13.18
C GLN A 172 4.66 -18.04 14.57
N ILE A 173 5.58 -18.36 15.48
CA ILE A 173 5.28 -18.46 16.91
C ILE A 173 5.25 -17.05 17.49
N PHE A 174 4.10 -16.64 18.01
CA PHE A 174 3.92 -15.30 18.51
C PHE A 174 4.39 -15.15 19.96
N GLU A 175 5.22 -14.14 20.20
CA GLU A 175 5.42 -13.59 21.54
C GLU A 175 4.16 -12.83 21.97
N SER A 176 3.75 -12.99 23.23
CA SER A 176 2.52 -12.37 23.75
C SER A 176 2.55 -10.84 23.70
N HIS A 177 3.74 -10.25 23.78
CA HIS A 177 3.96 -8.81 23.75
C HIS A 177 5.22 -8.50 22.95
N LEU A 178 5.08 -7.69 21.90
CA LEU A 178 6.19 -7.22 21.07
C LEU A 178 6.25 -5.71 21.10
N THR A 179 7.43 -5.17 21.40
CA THR A 179 7.71 -3.75 21.15
C THR A 179 8.43 -3.64 19.81
N LEU A 180 7.90 -2.79 18.93
CA LEU A 180 8.40 -2.58 17.58
C LEU A 180 8.65 -1.10 17.35
N TYR A 181 9.67 -0.80 16.55
CA TYR A 181 10.09 0.55 16.22
C TYR A 181 10.12 0.77 14.71
N CYS A 182 9.74 1.95 14.25
CA CYS A 182 9.80 2.34 12.84
C CYS A 182 10.25 3.80 12.72
N GLY A 183 11.32 4.05 11.96
CA GLY A 183 11.80 5.40 11.66
C GLY A 183 11.18 5.94 10.38
N GLN A 184 10.83 7.23 10.37
CA GLN A 184 10.36 7.96 9.20
C GLN A 184 11.06 9.33 9.10
N ALA A 185 11.94 9.47 8.11
CA ALA A 185 12.74 10.68 7.92
C ALA A 185 11.95 11.88 7.38
N HIS A 186 10.90 11.64 6.60
CA HIS A 186 10.17 12.70 5.88
C HIS A 186 8.67 12.53 6.06
N MET A 187 8.15 12.84 7.26
CA MET A 187 6.71 12.92 7.49
C MET A 187 6.20 14.31 7.13
N PRO A 188 5.23 14.48 6.21
CA PRO A 188 4.68 15.80 5.89
C PRO A 188 4.12 16.49 7.14
N ILE A 189 4.37 17.80 7.30
CA ILE A 189 3.97 18.53 8.52
C ILE A 189 2.46 18.45 8.78
N LYS A 190 1.64 18.51 7.73
CA LYS A 190 0.18 18.34 7.83
C LYS A 190 -0.20 16.96 8.37
N GLU A 191 0.52 15.91 7.97
CA GLU A 191 0.28 14.55 8.46
C GLU A 191 0.67 14.43 9.93
N PHE A 192 1.80 15.06 10.30
CA PHE A 192 2.26 15.11 11.68
C PHE A 192 1.27 15.85 12.59
N ASP A 193 0.74 17.00 12.17
CA ASP A 193 -0.26 17.76 12.92
C ASP A 193 -1.58 17.00 13.04
N ASN A 194 -2.02 16.33 11.96
CA ASN A 194 -3.19 15.44 12.00
C ASN A 194 -3.01 14.27 12.98
N THR A 195 -1.78 13.77 13.12
CA THR A 195 -1.45 12.69 14.06
C THR A 195 -1.47 13.19 15.50
N LYS A 196 -0.93 14.39 15.74
CA LYS A 196 -1.01 15.07 17.05
C LYS A 196 -2.43 15.38 17.48
N ALA A 197 -3.30 15.73 16.54
CA ALA A 197 -4.71 15.98 16.81
C ALA A 197 -5.54 14.69 17.05
N ASN A 198 -4.97 13.51 16.74
CA ASN A 198 -5.64 12.21 16.80
C ASN A 198 -5.09 11.32 17.93
N ILE A 199 -4.76 11.92 19.08
CA ILE A 199 -4.40 11.17 20.29
C ILE A 199 -5.57 10.28 20.70
N ASP A 200 -5.27 9.05 21.14
CA ASP A 200 -6.24 7.98 21.45
C ASP A 200 -7.11 7.53 20.26
N GLY A 201 -6.84 8.04 19.05
CA GLY A 201 -7.51 7.66 17.81
C GLY A 201 -6.82 6.52 17.07
N LEU A 202 -7.53 5.95 16.09
CA LEU A 202 -6.96 4.94 15.20
C LEU A 202 -6.13 5.60 14.10
N ILE A 203 -5.08 4.91 13.66
CA ILE A 203 -4.22 5.30 12.53
C ILE A 203 -4.19 4.12 11.55
N SER A 204 -4.26 4.44 10.26
CA SER A 204 -3.99 3.48 9.19
C SER A 204 -2.72 3.86 8.44
N THR A 205 -1.93 2.86 8.04
CA THR A 205 -0.73 3.04 7.23
C THR A 205 -1.04 2.84 5.75
N ASN A 206 -0.49 3.70 4.90
CA ASN A 206 -0.55 3.51 3.46
C ASN A 206 0.59 2.58 3.01
N GLY A 207 0.25 1.32 2.76
CA GLY A 207 1.18 0.26 2.36
C GLY A 207 1.69 -0.58 3.53
N PHE A 208 2.80 -1.28 3.31
CA PHE A 208 3.40 -2.17 4.31
C PHE A 208 4.28 -1.39 5.29
N LEU A 209 4.18 -1.75 6.58
CA LEU A 209 5.01 -1.19 7.63
C LEU A 209 6.23 -2.07 7.87
N SER A 210 7.43 -1.51 7.67
CA SER A 210 8.68 -2.16 8.07
C SER A 210 9.03 -1.73 9.48
N THR A 211 9.19 -2.70 10.39
CA THR A 211 9.49 -2.43 11.79
C THR A 211 10.66 -3.28 12.28
N SER A 212 11.31 -2.84 13.35
CA SER A 212 12.39 -3.55 14.01
C SER A 212 12.08 -3.74 15.49
N LYS A 213 12.46 -4.89 16.07
CA LYS A 213 12.50 -5.08 17.53
C LYS A 213 13.62 -4.25 18.18
N ASP A 214 14.69 -4.04 17.43
CA ASP A 214 15.82 -3.21 17.83
C ASP A 214 15.57 -1.75 17.43
N ARG A 215 15.57 -0.87 18.43
CA ARG A 215 15.41 0.57 18.27
C ARG A 215 16.52 1.19 17.44
N GLU A 216 17.76 0.74 17.58
CA GLU A 216 18.90 1.33 16.88
C GLU A 216 18.86 1.02 15.38
N ASN A 217 18.39 -0.18 15.01
CA ASN A 217 18.10 -0.51 13.62
C ASN A 217 16.98 0.38 13.04
N ALA A 218 15.93 0.69 13.81
CA ALA A 218 14.88 1.61 13.36
C ALA A 218 15.40 3.06 13.20
N LEU A 219 16.35 3.48 14.03
CA LEU A 219 16.98 4.80 13.93
C LEU A 219 17.84 4.97 12.68
N GLN A 220 18.37 3.89 12.09
CA GLN A 220 19.10 3.98 10.82
C GLN A 220 18.25 4.59 9.69
N PHE A 221 16.92 4.44 9.74
CA PHE A 221 16.00 5.00 8.74
C PHE A 221 15.77 6.51 8.88
N VAL A 222 16.24 7.13 9.97
CA VAL A 222 16.16 8.58 10.20
C VAL A 222 17.53 9.22 10.37
N LEU A 223 18.60 8.44 10.25
CA LEU A 223 19.95 8.92 10.43
C LEU A 223 20.29 9.99 9.38
N GLY A 224 20.78 11.14 9.84
CA GLY A 224 21.10 12.29 8.98
C GLY A 224 19.90 13.10 8.51
N ALA A 225 18.66 12.72 8.86
CA ALA A 225 17.48 13.53 8.61
C ALA A 225 17.31 14.59 9.71
N SER A 226 16.75 15.74 9.34
CA SER A 226 16.42 16.82 10.26
C SER A 226 15.04 17.36 9.96
N ASP A 227 14.40 17.93 10.97
CA ASP A 227 13.17 18.68 10.80
C ASP A 227 13.36 19.84 9.81
N THR A 228 12.33 20.08 9.01
CA THR A 228 12.23 21.23 8.10
C THR A 228 10.86 21.90 8.27
N GLU A 229 10.62 22.98 7.54
CA GLU A 229 9.30 23.63 7.49
C GLU A 229 8.23 22.71 6.87
N ASN A 230 8.63 21.80 5.99
CA ASN A 230 7.71 20.95 5.24
C ASN A 230 7.57 19.53 5.83
N PHE A 231 8.60 19.08 6.56
CA PHE A 231 8.71 17.69 7.02
C PHE A 231 9.23 17.55 8.44
N LYS A 232 8.78 16.50 9.11
CA LYS A 232 9.21 16.08 10.45
C LYS A 232 9.87 14.71 10.43
N VAL A 233 10.88 14.55 11.27
CA VAL A 233 11.52 13.27 11.55
C VAL A 233 10.78 12.60 12.71
N VAL A 234 10.29 11.38 12.50
CA VAL A 234 9.46 10.68 13.49
C VAL A 234 9.99 9.26 13.72
N LEU A 235 10.04 8.86 14.99
CA LEU A 235 10.24 7.47 15.40
C LEU A 235 8.96 6.97 16.07
N TYR A 236 8.31 5.98 15.46
CA TYR A 236 7.15 5.32 16.04
C TYR A 236 7.60 4.19 16.97
N ARG A 237 6.85 4.01 18.05
CA ARG A 237 6.92 2.83 18.92
C ARG A 237 5.54 2.18 18.95
N ALA A 238 5.44 0.96 18.46
CA ALA A 238 4.22 0.17 18.45
C ALA A 238 4.33 -0.97 19.48
N LEU A 239 3.25 -1.17 20.24
CA LEU A 239 3.09 -2.32 21.13
C LEU A 239 2.11 -3.29 20.47
N SER A 240 2.61 -4.43 20.01
CA SER A 240 1.77 -5.49 19.48
C SER A 240 1.41 -6.47 20.60
N LYS A 241 0.11 -6.75 20.73
CA LYS A 241 -0.41 -7.89 21.46
C LYS A 241 -0.81 -8.93 20.42
N ALA A 242 -0.05 -10.01 20.32
CA ALA A 242 -0.42 -11.08 19.42
C ALA A 242 -1.58 -11.86 20.05
N GLN A 243 -2.76 -11.81 19.40
CA GLN A 243 -3.78 -12.82 19.61
C GLN A 243 -3.64 -13.83 18.47
N PRO A 244 -3.62 -15.15 18.77
CA PRO A 244 -3.76 -16.16 17.73
C PRO A 244 -5.02 -15.84 16.92
N LEU A 245 -4.98 -15.98 15.60
CA LEU A 245 -6.19 -16.02 14.78
C LEU A 245 -7.08 -17.14 15.33
N GLN A 246 -8.08 -16.79 16.14
CA GLN A 246 -9.12 -17.76 16.49
C GLN A 246 -9.83 -18.09 15.18
N SER A 247 -9.74 -19.34 14.76
CA SER A 247 -10.52 -19.90 13.67
C SER A 247 -12.00 -19.94 14.07
N HIS A 248 -12.66 -18.78 14.11
CA HIS A 248 -14.12 -18.70 14.19
C HIS A 248 -14.70 -18.78 12.79
N TYR A 249 -14.54 -19.95 12.17
CA TYR A 249 -15.37 -20.41 11.07
C TYR A 249 -15.65 -21.90 11.28
N GLU A 250 -16.38 -22.19 12.35
CA GLU A 250 -17.16 -23.42 12.50
C GLU A 250 -18.57 -23.01 12.92
N THR A 251 -19.46 -22.79 11.95
CA THR A 251 -20.76 -23.49 11.76
C THR A 251 -21.54 -22.86 10.62
#